data_AF-A0A3M7NKT4-F1
#
_entry.id   AF-A0A3M7NKT4-F1
#
_cell.length_a   1.000
_cell.length_b   1.000
_cell.length_c   1.000
_cell.angle_alpha   90.00
_cell.angle_beta   90.00
_cell.angle_gamma   90.00
#
_symmetry.space_group_name_H-M   'P 1'
#
loop_
_entity.id
_entity.type
_entity.pdbx_description
1 polymer ?
#
loop_
_entity_poly.entity_id
_entity_poly.type
_entity_poly.pdbx_seq_one_letter_code
_entity_poly.pdbx_strand_id
1 'polypeptide(L)'
;MKTTRPLFPSPAVPFTTPRLLLRPMRAEDAADLHILRTQYEVMKWTSTAKMDADLAFTASWMARFLPPNDATTFNFVVEELSNPGRVIGIAGSHIAEPPECGYMLRSDMWGKGYATEAVKAWLIEHWKLPRKEVDVDEQMIGHFDRHVDNGIYRELLRADIVEDNLASAKVLKKCGFVRAGSEQQDENGQKVTVVYLYLERPV
;
A
#
# COMPACT_ATOMS: atom_id res chain seq x y z
N MET A 1 5.37 0.20 25.20
CA MET A 1 5.27 -1.23 24.84
C MET A 1 6.18 -1.48 23.64
N LYS A 2 6.58 -2.72 23.33
CA LYS A 2 7.53 -2.98 22.22
C LYS A 2 6.89 -3.74 21.06
N THR A 3 7.32 -3.45 19.83
CA THR A 3 7.04 -4.21 18.60
C THR A 3 8.27 -4.21 17.69
N THR A 4 8.21 -4.87 16.53
CA THR A 4 9.23 -4.74 15.48
C THR A 4 8.76 -3.85 14.32
N ARG A 5 9.72 -3.21 13.64
CA ARG A 5 9.49 -2.46 12.39
C ARG A 5 10.45 -2.92 11.30
N PRO A 6 10.00 -2.99 10.04
CA PRO A 6 10.88 -3.28 8.91
C PRO A 6 11.83 -2.10 8.66
N LEU A 7 13.05 -2.42 8.23
CA LEU A 7 14.02 -1.49 7.70
C LEU A 7 13.90 -1.49 6.17
N PHE A 8 13.43 -0.39 5.60
CA PHE A 8 13.26 -0.28 4.15
C PHE A 8 14.60 -0.04 3.44
N PRO A 9 14.93 -0.85 2.41
CA PRO A 9 16.09 -0.58 1.57
C PRO A 9 15.81 0.61 0.64
N SER A 10 16.82 1.44 0.40
CA SER A 10 16.78 2.50 -0.61
C SER A 10 18.04 2.40 -1.50
N PRO A 11 17.89 2.14 -2.83
CA PRO A 11 16.63 1.76 -3.48
C PRO A 11 16.20 0.34 -3.09
N ALA A 12 14.90 0.06 -3.17
CA ALA A 12 14.40 -1.30 -3.03
C ALA A 12 14.80 -2.20 -4.21
N VAL A 13 14.90 -3.51 -3.98
CA VAL A 13 15.28 -4.48 -5.03
C VAL A 13 14.04 -4.91 -5.82
N PRO A 14 14.04 -4.83 -7.17
CA PRO A 14 12.93 -5.32 -7.99
C PRO A 14 12.72 -6.84 -7.84
N PHE A 15 11.48 -7.28 -8.02
CA PHE A 15 11.12 -8.70 -8.01
C PHE A 15 9.97 -8.99 -8.98
N THR A 16 9.84 -10.25 -9.38
CA THR A 16 8.85 -10.69 -10.37
C THR A 16 7.89 -11.71 -9.78
N THR A 17 6.69 -11.75 -10.35
CA THR A 17 5.70 -12.81 -10.18
C THR A 17 5.55 -13.55 -11.52
N PRO A 18 4.63 -14.53 -11.66
CA PRO A 18 4.39 -15.16 -12.96
C PRO A 18 3.98 -14.18 -14.07
N ARG A 19 3.34 -13.05 -13.74
CA ARG A 19 2.81 -12.10 -14.73
C ARG A 19 3.30 -10.66 -14.57
N LEU A 20 3.86 -10.30 -13.43
CA LEU A 20 4.14 -8.92 -13.07
C LEU A 20 5.61 -8.69 -12.72
N LEU A 21 6.11 -7.51 -13.05
CA LEU A 21 7.32 -6.94 -12.47
C LEU A 21 6.91 -5.90 -11.44
N LEU A 22 7.44 -6.01 -10.22
CA LEU A 22 7.38 -4.96 -9.21
C LEU A 22 8.78 -4.36 -9.08
N ARG A 23 8.90 -3.06 -9.35
CA ARG A 23 10.19 -2.35 -9.29
C ARG A 23 10.05 -0.98 -8.62
N PRO A 24 11.13 -0.40 -8.08
CA PRO A 24 11.11 0.98 -7.63
C PRO A 24 10.60 1.95 -8.71
N MET A 25 9.87 2.95 -8.26
CA MET A 25 9.41 4.05 -9.09
C MET A 25 10.59 4.88 -9.61
N ARG A 26 10.46 5.40 -10.82
CA ARG A 26 11.42 6.30 -11.45
C ARG A 26 10.71 7.54 -11.98
N ALA A 27 11.45 8.62 -12.22
CA ALA A 27 10.86 9.86 -12.71
C ALA A 27 10.18 9.68 -14.09
N GLU A 28 10.70 8.77 -14.91
CA GLU A 28 10.17 8.46 -16.24
C GLU A 28 8.79 7.79 -16.20
N ASP A 29 8.37 7.26 -15.04
CA ASP A 29 7.06 6.62 -14.86
C ASP A 29 5.91 7.64 -14.83
N ALA A 30 6.20 8.94 -14.83
CA ALA A 30 5.21 10.00 -14.66
C ALA A 30 4.08 9.95 -15.68
N ALA A 31 4.38 9.64 -16.95
CA ALA A 31 3.35 9.56 -17.99
C ALA A 31 2.36 8.42 -17.73
N ASP A 32 2.85 7.23 -17.40
CA ASP A 32 1.99 6.08 -17.11
C ASP A 32 1.22 6.24 -15.80
N LEU A 33 1.86 6.80 -14.77
CA LEU A 33 1.20 7.10 -13.52
C LEU A 33 0.17 8.22 -13.66
N HIS A 34 0.37 9.17 -14.56
CA HIS A 34 -0.64 10.19 -14.86
C HIS A 34 -1.87 9.57 -15.52
N ILE A 35 -1.71 8.59 -16.41
CA ILE A 35 -2.85 7.83 -16.96
C ILE A 35 -3.63 7.13 -15.84
N LEU A 36 -2.95 6.55 -14.86
CA LEU A 36 -3.61 5.92 -13.71
C LEU A 36 -4.32 6.97 -12.83
N ARG A 37 -3.65 8.07 -12.52
CA ARG A 37 -4.12 9.09 -11.56
C ARG A 37 -5.12 10.09 -12.14
N THR A 38 -5.45 9.96 -13.42
CA THR A 38 -6.53 10.69 -14.10
C THR A 38 -7.80 9.85 -14.28
N GLN A 39 -7.84 8.63 -13.74
CA GLN A 39 -9.02 7.78 -13.75
C GLN A 39 -9.86 8.02 -12.50
N TYR A 40 -11.08 8.55 -12.68
CA TYR A 40 -12.00 8.83 -11.57
C TYR A 40 -12.30 7.57 -10.75
N GLU A 41 -12.55 6.45 -11.41
CA GLU A 41 -12.87 5.17 -10.78
C GLU A 41 -11.75 4.65 -9.88
N VAL A 42 -10.49 5.00 -10.17
CA VAL A 42 -9.32 4.68 -9.35
C VAL A 42 -9.20 5.70 -8.20
N MET A 43 -9.19 6.99 -8.54
CA MET A 43 -8.83 8.06 -7.61
C MET A 43 -9.89 8.37 -6.55
N LYS A 44 -11.16 8.06 -6.81
CA LYS A 44 -12.26 8.25 -5.84
C LYS A 44 -12.09 7.49 -4.52
N TRP A 45 -11.21 6.48 -4.49
CA TRP A 45 -10.92 5.68 -3.30
C TRP A 45 -9.68 6.12 -2.52
N THR A 46 -8.96 7.11 -3.03
CA THR A 46 -7.78 7.68 -2.35
C THR A 46 -8.21 8.80 -1.42
N SER A 47 -7.37 9.15 -0.44
CA SER A 47 -7.64 10.24 0.50
C SER A 47 -7.88 11.61 -0.15
N THR A 48 -7.37 11.86 -1.37
CA THR A 48 -7.66 13.11 -2.08
C THR A 48 -9.00 13.08 -2.81
N ALA A 49 -9.54 11.88 -3.10
CA ALA A 49 -10.72 11.63 -3.92
C ALA A 49 -10.75 12.45 -5.23
N LYS A 50 -9.58 12.81 -5.77
CA LYS A 50 -9.41 13.75 -6.89
C LYS A 50 -8.44 13.20 -7.91
N MET A 51 -8.81 13.36 -9.18
CA MET A 51 -7.91 13.15 -10.31
C MET A 51 -6.82 14.21 -10.31
N ASP A 52 -5.63 13.84 -10.76
CA ASP A 52 -4.55 14.79 -10.97
C ASP A 52 -4.88 15.72 -12.14
N ALA A 53 -4.59 17.02 -11.99
CA ALA A 53 -4.96 18.03 -12.97
C ALA A 53 -4.12 17.95 -14.26
N ASP A 54 -2.83 17.66 -14.12
CA ASP A 54 -1.87 17.58 -15.20
C ASP A 54 -0.67 16.69 -14.82
N LEU A 55 0.22 16.46 -15.78
CA LEU A 55 1.43 15.66 -15.59
C LEU A 55 2.36 16.26 -14.52
N ALA A 56 2.40 17.58 -14.38
CA ALA A 56 3.25 18.24 -13.38
C ALA A 56 2.73 18.00 -11.95
N PHE A 57 1.42 17.94 -11.76
CA PHE A 57 0.79 17.56 -10.50
C PHE A 57 1.12 16.11 -10.13
N THR A 58 1.03 15.18 -11.09
CA THR A 58 1.46 13.79 -10.89
C THR A 58 2.95 13.69 -10.54
N ALA A 59 3.81 14.38 -11.28
CA ALA A 59 5.26 14.39 -10.99
C ALA A 59 5.57 14.96 -9.60
N SER A 60 4.84 16.01 -9.18
CA SER A 60 4.97 16.59 -7.82
C SER A 60 4.54 15.61 -6.74
N TRP A 61 3.47 14.84 -6.98
CA TRP A 61 3.08 13.74 -6.09
C TRP A 61 4.14 12.63 -6.04
N MET A 62 4.72 12.25 -7.18
CA MET A 62 5.79 11.24 -7.27
C MET A 62 7.05 11.64 -6.52
N ALA A 63 7.40 12.93 -6.49
CA ALA A 63 8.60 13.43 -5.82
C ALA A 63 8.66 13.05 -4.32
N ARG A 64 7.52 12.76 -3.69
CA ARG A 64 7.42 12.27 -2.31
C ARG A 64 7.90 10.82 -2.14
N PHE A 65 8.05 10.08 -3.23
CA PHE A 65 8.38 8.65 -3.26
C PHE A 65 9.64 8.33 -4.08
N LEU A 66 10.28 9.36 -4.65
CA LEU A 66 11.55 9.26 -5.35
C LEU A 66 12.71 9.60 -4.40
N PRO A 67 13.95 9.16 -4.68
CA PRO A 67 15.11 9.49 -3.87
C PRO A 67 15.24 11.00 -3.61
N PRO A 68 15.56 11.41 -2.36
CA PRO A 68 15.87 10.58 -1.18
C PRO A 68 14.65 10.16 -0.33
N ASN A 69 13.43 10.52 -0.72
CA ASN A 69 12.22 10.29 0.08
C ASN A 69 11.73 8.84 0.05
N ASP A 70 12.19 8.05 -0.93
CA ASP A 70 11.93 6.62 -1.08
C ASP A 70 12.36 5.79 0.14
N ALA A 71 13.35 6.26 0.92
CA ALA A 71 13.80 5.64 2.17
C ALA A 71 12.71 5.52 3.26
N THR A 72 11.59 6.24 3.12
CA THR A 72 10.44 6.18 4.05
C THR A 72 9.32 5.25 3.57
N THR A 73 9.53 4.58 2.43
CA THR A 73 8.52 3.72 1.81
C THR A 73 9.10 2.42 1.30
N PHE A 74 8.24 1.44 1.08
CA PHE A 74 8.55 0.21 0.37
C PHE A 74 7.57 0.08 -0.80
N ASN A 75 7.61 1.07 -1.69
CA ASN A 75 6.67 1.25 -2.80
C ASN A 75 7.27 0.79 -4.12
N PHE A 76 6.44 0.12 -4.91
CA PHE A 76 6.81 -0.40 -6.22
C PHE A 76 5.76 0.02 -7.25
N VAL A 77 6.21 0.39 -8.44
CA VAL A 77 5.36 0.38 -9.61
C VAL A 77 5.20 -1.07 -10.10
N VAL A 78 4.06 -1.34 -10.74
CA VAL A 78 3.69 -2.65 -11.26
C VAL A 78 3.66 -2.58 -12.78
N GLU A 79 4.33 -3.51 -13.45
CA GLU A 79 4.29 -3.69 -14.91
C GLU A 79 3.81 -5.09 -15.27
N GLU A 80 3.19 -5.26 -16.44
CA GLU A 80 2.97 -6.59 -17.02
C GLU A 80 4.25 -7.09 -17.69
N LEU A 81 4.67 -8.33 -17.38
CA LEU A 81 5.83 -8.94 -18.04
C LEU A 81 5.61 -9.16 -19.54
N SER A 82 4.36 -9.29 -19.98
CA SER A 82 3.99 -9.41 -21.39
C SER A 82 4.08 -8.09 -22.16
N ASN A 83 4.20 -6.96 -21.47
CA ASN A 83 4.30 -5.63 -22.07
C ASN A 83 5.22 -4.73 -21.22
N PRO A 84 6.53 -5.03 -21.21
CA PRO A 84 7.48 -4.40 -20.30
C PRO A 84 7.65 -2.91 -20.56
N GLY A 85 8.05 -2.17 -19.52
CA GLY A 85 8.29 -0.73 -19.59
C GLY A 85 7.02 0.12 -19.57
N ARG A 86 5.85 -0.49 -19.29
CA ARG A 86 4.60 0.22 -19.05
C ARG A 86 4.10 -0.02 -17.63
N VAL A 87 3.97 1.05 -16.87
CA VAL A 87 3.42 0.99 -15.52
C VAL A 87 1.90 0.88 -15.59
N ILE A 88 1.36 -0.15 -14.94
CA ILE A 88 -0.07 -0.40 -14.82
C ILE A 88 -0.64 -0.12 -13.42
N GLY A 89 0.24 0.15 -12.45
CA GLY A 89 -0.16 0.33 -11.07
C GLY A 89 0.98 0.54 -10.09
N ILE A 90 0.62 0.59 -8.82
CA ILE A 90 1.52 0.73 -7.67
C ILE A 90 1.04 -0.23 -6.57
N ALA A 91 1.98 -0.82 -5.83
CA ALA A 91 1.72 -1.54 -4.59
C ALA A 91 2.86 -1.26 -3.60
N GLY A 92 2.53 -1.10 -2.31
CA GLY A 92 3.55 -0.78 -1.33
C GLY A 92 3.06 -0.49 0.06
N SER A 93 3.96 0.07 0.87
CA SER A 93 3.63 0.68 2.15
C SER A 93 4.48 1.90 2.44
N HIS A 94 4.01 2.76 3.34
CA HIS A 94 4.79 3.86 3.90
C HIS A 94 5.03 3.66 5.40
N ILE A 95 5.99 4.40 5.94
CA ILE A 95 6.35 4.38 7.37
C ILE A 95 5.32 5.12 8.23
N ALA A 96 4.09 4.60 8.26
CA ALA A 96 3.13 4.91 9.31
C ALA A 96 3.39 4.00 10.54
N GLU A 97 2.73 4.30 11.66
CA GLU A 97 2.64 3.38 12.79
C GLU A 97 1.17 3.01 13.04
N PRO A 98 0.78 1.74 12.84
CA PRO A 98 1.54 0.71 12.12
C PRO A 98 1.74 1.06 10.62
N PRO A 99 2.73 0.47 9.92
CA PRO A 99 2.91 0.68 8.48
C PRO A 99 1.62 0.37 7.71
N GLU A 100 1.32 1.17 6.69
CA GLU A 100 0.07 1.05 5.93
C GLU A 100 0.33 0.55 4.52
N CYS A 101 -0.32 -0.56 4.16
CA CYS A 101 -0.32 -1.11 2.82
C CYS A 101 -1.34 -0.40 1.93
N GLY A 102 -0.90 0.01 0.74
CA GLY A 102 -1.73 0.60 -0.28
C GLY A 102 -1.39 0.07 -1.67
N TYR A 103 -2.38 0.08 -2.56
CA TYR A 103 -2.20 -0.29 -3.95
C TYR A 103 -3.24 0.36 -4.85
N MET A 104 -2.88 0.55 -6.11
CA MET A 104 -3.74 1.09 -7.15
C MET A 104 -3.35 0.46 -8.49
N LEU A 105 -4.34 0.10 -9.29
CA LEU A 105 -4.12 -0.35 -10.67
C LEU A 105 -5.01 0.49 -11.57
N ARG A 106 -4.59 0.71 -12.82
CA ARG A 106 -5.48 1.24 -13.86
C ARG A 106 -6.72 0.36 -14.00
N SER A 107 -7.86 0.98 -14.28
CA SER A 107 -9.16 0.34 -14.36
C SER A 107 -9.26 -0.72 -15.45
N ASP A 108 -8.57 -0.51 -16.58
CA ASP A 108 -8.44 -1.46 -17.69
C ASP A 108 -7.61 -2.72 -17.34
N MET A 109 -7.02 -2.75 -16.14
CA MET A 109 -6.26 -3.87 -15.59
C MET A 109 -6.99 -4.61 -14.46
N TRP A 110 -8.20 -4.18 -14.12
CA TRP A 110 -9.03 -4.83 -13.10
C TRP A 110 -9.63 -6.15 -13.60
N GLY A 111 -10.11 -6.98 -12.67
CA GLY A 111 -10.70 -8.30 -13.00
C GLY A 111 -9.70 -9.39 -13.41
N LYS A 112 -8.43 -9.05 -13.67
CA LYS A 112 -7.36 -9.98 -14.09
C LYS A 112 -6.62 -10.67 -12.91
N GLY A 113 -6.94 -10.27 -11.68
CA GLY A 113 -6.30 -10.78 -10.46
C GLY A 113 -4.95 -10.13 -10.12
N TYR A 114 -4.51 -9.12 -10.87
CA TYR A 114 -3.21 -8.47 -10.68
C TYR A 114 -3.03 -7.82 -9.32
N ALA A 115 -4.06 -7.18 -8.75
CA ALA A 115 -3.94 -6.56 -7.44
C ALA A 115 -3.62 -7.60 -6.35
N THR A 116 -4.32 -8.75 -6.36
CA THR A 116 -4.04 -9.85 -5.43
C THR A 116 -2.66 -10.43 -5.64
N GLU A 117 -2.23 -10.61 -6.89
CA GLU A 117 -0.88 -11.12 -7.21
C GLU A 117 0.22 -10.17 -6.72
N ALA A 118 0.10 -8.87 -7.05
CA ALA A 118 1.04 -7.84 -6.66
C ALA A 118 1.15 -7.72 -5.14
N VAL A 119 0.02 -7.62 -4.42
CA VAL A 119 0.00 -7.48 -2.96
C VAL A 119 0.56 -8.74 -2.28
N LYS A 120 0.22 -9.94 -2.75
CA LYS A 120 0.79 -11.18 -2.18
C LYS A 120 2.29 -11.27 -2.35
N ALA A 121 2.80 -10.97 -3.55
CA ALA A 121 4.24 -10.99 -3.79
C ALA A 121 4.95 -9.91 -2.98
N TRP A 122 4.38 -8.71 -2.92
CA TRP A 122 4.90 -7.63 -2.10
C TRP A 122 4.93 -7.96 -0.60
N LEU A 123 3.89 -8.62 -0.07
CA LEU A 123 3.87 -9.08 1.33
C LEU A 123 5.01 -10.05 1.62
N ILE A 124 5.30 -10.98 0.71
CA ILE A 124 6.43 -11.91 0.86
C ILE A 124 7.75 -11.13 1.00
N GLU A 125 8.00 -10.14 0.14
CA GLU A 125 9.22 -9.34 0.22
C GLU A 125 9.24 -8.43 1.45
N HIS A 126 8.11 -7.82 1.81
CA HIS A 126 7.97 -7.04 3.03
C HIS A 126 8.35 -7.88 4.25
N TRP A 127 7.83 -9.10 4.39
CA TRP A 127 8.13 -9.99 5.52
C TRP A 127 9.55 -10.55 5.54
N LYS A 128 10.34 -10.40 4.48
CA LYS A 128 11.78 -10.75 4.45
C LYS A 128 12.72 -9.66 4.95
N LEU A 129 12.26 -8.40 5.00
CA LEU A 129 13.10 -7.27 5.40
C LEU A 129 13.78 -7.44 6.79
N PRO A 130 14.94 -6.83 7.04
CA PRO A 130 15.47 -6.79 8.40
C PRO A 130 14.56 -5.96 9.31
N ARG A 131 14.46 -6.33 10.59
CA ARG A 131 13.63 -5.65 11.59
C ARG A 131 14.46 -5.01 12.68
N LYS A 132 13.95 -3.93 13.25
CA LYS A 132 14.40 -3.39 14.54
C LYS A 132 13.27 -3.38 15.55
N GLU A 133 13.59 -3.58 16.82
CA GLU A 133 12.65 -3.29 17.90
C GLU A 133 12.40 -1.78 18.01
N VAL A 134 11.17 -1.43 18.37
CA VAL A 134 10.76 -0.05 18.63
C VAL A 134 9.81 -0.01 19.81
N ASP A 135 9.80 1.12 20.50
CA ASP A 135 8.76 1.45 21.47
C ASP A 135 7.54 2.03 20.74
N VAL A 136 6.36 1.63 21.21
CA VAL A 136 5.04 2.09 20.77
C VAL A 136 4.17 2.44 21.97
N ASP A 137 3.35 3.46 21.76
CA ASP A 137 2.39 3.94 22.75
C ASP A 137 1.15 3.03 22.80
N GLU A 138 0.58 2.88 24.00
CA GLU A 138 -0.59 2.03 24.25
C GLU A 138 -1.82 2.43 23.41
N GLN A 139 -1.98 3.73 23.15
CA GLN A 139 -3.07 4.25 22.31
C GLN A 139 -2.94 3.82 20.84
N MET A 140 -1.72 3.63 20.32
CA MET A 140 -1.51 3.13 18.96
C MET A 140 -1.75 1.61 18.84
N ILE A 141 -1.84 0.92 19.99
CA ILE A 141 -2.11 -0.52 20.03
C ILE A 141 -3.61 -0.81 20.00
N GLY A 142 -4.41 0.03 20.67
CA GLY A 142 -5.81 -0.22 21.05
C GLY A 142 -6.83 -0.43 19.93
N HIS A 143 -6.50 -0.18 18.66
CA HIS A 143 -7.41 -0.45 17.55
C HIS A 143 -7.34 -1.87 17.00
N PHE A 144 -6.31 -2.64 17.37
CA PHE A 144 -6.03 -3.94 16.75
C PHE A 144 -5.78 -5.00 17.81
N ASP A 145 -6.58 -6.08 17.77
CA ASP A 145 -6.28 -7.29 18.53
C ASP A 145 -4.98 -7.90 17.99
N ARG A 146 -4.00 -8.12 18.86
CA ARG A 146 -2.69 -8.61 18.43
C ARG A 146 -2.02 -9.51 19.47
N HIS A 147 -1.33 -10.53 18.97
CA HIS A 147 -0.58 -11.45 19.82
C HIS A 147 0.64 -10.77 20.47
N VAL A 148 0.99 -11.26 21.66
CA VAL A 148 2.21 -10.85 22.39
C VAL A 148 3.11 -12.07 22.51
N ASP A 149 4.28 -12.00 21.89
CA ASP A 149 5.29 -13.05 21.88
C ASP A 149 6.48 -12.59 22.72
N ASN A 150 6.74 -13.28 23.85
CA ASN A 150 7.84 -12.94 24.79
C ASN A 150 7.86 -11.46 25.26
N GLY A 151 6.67 -10.87 25.48
CA GLY A 151 6.55 -9.47 25.92
C GLY A 151 6.73 -8.43 24.79
N ILE A 152 6.86 -8.88 23.54
CA ILE A 152 6.89 -8.04 22.35
C ILE A 152 5.56 -8.25 21.60
N TYR A 153 4.85 -7.15 21.33
CA TYR A 153 3.66 -7.19 20.52
C TYR A 153 4.03 -7.55 19.08
N ARG A 154 3.24 -8.43 18.47
CA ARG A 154 3.45 -8.83 17.09
C ARG A 154 3.29 -7.63 16.15
N GLU A 155 4.22 -7.49 15.22
CA GLU A 155 4.23 -6.45 14.18
C GLU A 155 2.94 -6.54 13.35
N LEU A 156 2.32 -5.39 13.10
CA LEU A 156 1.12 -5.27 12.29
C LEU A 156 1.41 -4.48 11.02
N LEU A 157 0.74 -4.85 9.95
CA LEU A 157 0.57 -4.06 8.76
C LEU A 157 -0.90 -3.68 8.64
N ARG A 158 -1.21 -2.38 8.58
CA ARG A 158 -2.59 -1.90 8.40
C ARG A 158 -2.95 -1.72 6.93
N ALA A 159 -4.24 -1.67 6.63
CA ALA A 159 -4.78 -1.19 5.38
C ALA A 159 -6.16 -0.60 5.65
N ASP A 160 -6.44 0.57 5.08
CA ASP A 160 -7.70 1.27 5.29
C ASP A 160 -8.45 1.34 3.96
N ILE A 161 -9.76 1.12 4.01
CA ILE A 161 -10.63 1.20 2.83
C ILE A 161 -11.91 1.95 3.15
N VAL A 162 -12.47 2.65 2.17
CA VAL A 162 -13.89 3.03 2.24
C VAL A 162 -14.74 1.76 2.17
N GLU A 163 -15.78 1.66 3.01
CA GLU A 163 -16.63 0.47 3.17
C GLU A 163 -17.20 -0.04 1.84
N ASP A 164 -17.58 0.87 0.94
CA ASP A 164 -18.12 0.55 -0.38
C ASP A 164 -17.07 0.04 -1.39
N ASN A 165 -15.78 0.08 -1.06
CA ASN A 165 -14.71 -0.45 -1.90
C ASN A 165 -14.60 -1.98 -1.77
N LEU A 166 -15.66 -2.68 -2.19
CA LEU A 166 -15.78 -4.14 -2.13
C LEU A 166 -14.68 -4.86 -2.91
N ALA A 167 -14.12 -4.23 -3.95
CA ALA A 167 -13.00 -4.77 -4.71
C ALA A 167 -11.74 -4.84 -3.85
N SER A 168 -11.39 -3.74 -3.16
CA SER A 168 -10.26 -3.71 -2.24
C SER A 168 -10.46 -4.67 -1.06
N ALA A 169 -11.67 -4.69 -0.47
CA ALA A 169 -12.01 -5.63 0.60
C ALA A 169 -11.75 -7.10 0.21
N LYS A 170 -12.12 -7.49 -1.02
CA LYS A 170 -11.87 -8.85 -1.54
C LYS A 170 -10.38 -9.14 -1.74
N VAL A 171 -9.60 -8.17 -2.22
CA VAL A 171 -8.16 -8.33 -2.40
C VAL A 171 -7.46 -8.49 -1.05
N LEU A 172 -7.73 -7.59 -0.11
CA LEU A 172 -7.14 -7.60 1.24
C LEU A 172 -7.50 -8.90 1.99
N LYS A 173 -8.76 -9.35 1.93
CA LYS A 173 -9.17 -10.65 2.48
C LYS A 173 -8.39 -11.82 1.87
N LYS A 174 -8.18 -11.84 0.54
CA LYS A 174 -7.36 -12.88 -0.13
C LYS A 174 -5.89 -12.83 0.26
N CYS A 175 -5.42 -11.70 0.79
CA CYS A 175 -4.05 -11.50 1.28
C CYS A 175 -3.92 -11.72 2.79
N GLY A 176 -4.99 -12.11 3.48
CA GLY A 176 -4.98 -12.47 4.90
C GLY A 176 -5.34 -11.33 5.85
N PHE A 177 -5.64 -10.13 5.35
CA PHE A 177 -6.07 -9.03 6.22
C PHE A 177 -7.44 -9.33 6.85
N VAL A 178 -7.58 -8.93 8.11
CA VAL A 178 -8.80 -9.07 8.91
C VAL A 178 -9.31 -7.69 9.36
N ARG A 179 -10.62 -7.58 9.58
CA ARG A 179 -11.26 -6.32 9.99
C ARG A 179 -11.04 -6.09 11.49
N ALA A 180 -10.54 -4.91 11.83
CA ALA A 180 -10.46 -4.42 13.20
C ALA A 180 -11.70 -3.60 13.60
N GLY A 181 -12.23 -2.80 12.68
CA GLY A 181 -13.37 -1.94 12.98
C GLY A 181 -13.75 -1.04 11.81
N SER A 182 -14.51 0.01 12.11
CA SER A 182 -14.83 1.07 11.15
C SER A 182 -15.25 2.35 11.87
N GLU A 183 -15.08 3.48 11.21
CA GLU A 183 -15.42 4.80 11.73
C GLU A 183 -15.99 5.68 10.61
N GLN A 184 -16.92 6.58 10.95
CA GLN A 184 -17.36 7.61 10.01
C GLN A 184 -16.36 8.76 10.02
N GLN A 185 -15.87 9.13 8.84
CA GLN A 185 -14.99 10.27 8.65
C GLN A 185 -15.60 11.25 7.65
N ASP A 186 -15.31 12.54 7.83
CA ASP A 186 -15.61 13.57 6.85
C ASP A 186 -14.42 13.70 5.87
N GLU A 187 -14.55 13.11 4.69
CA GLU A 187 -13.57 13.23 3.60
C GLU A 187 -14.08 14.22 2.55
N ASN A 188 -13.42 15.38 2.43
CA ASN A 188 -13.77 16.43 1.47
C ASN A 188 -15.24 16.90 1.55
N GLY A 189 -15.82 16.91 2.75
CA GLY A 189 -17.21 17.32 2.99
C GLY A 189 -18.25 16.24 2.72
N GLN A 190 -17.81 15.00 2.45
CA GLN A 190 -18.66 13.83 2.35
C GLN A 190 -18.38 12.89 3.53
N LYS A 191 -19.45 12.42 4.18
CA LYS A 191 -19.35 11.36 5.18
C LYS A 191 -19.07 10.03 4.50
N VAL A 192 -17.97 9.39 4.87
CA VAL A 192 -17.58 8.06 4.41
C VAL A 192 -17.34 7.15 5.61
N THR A 193 -17.71 5.88 5.49
CA THR A 193 -17.32 4.87 6.49
C THR A 193 -15.97 4.30 6.08
N VAL A 194 -14.93 4.55 6.87
CA VAL A 194 -13.61 3.93 6.71
C VAL A 194 -13.58 2.64 7.52
N VAL A 195 -13.15 1.55 6.89
CA VAL A 195 -12.96 0.23 7.49
C VAL A 195 -11.47 0.02 7.71
N TYR A 196 -11.10 -0.23 8.96
CA TYR A 196 -9.72 -0.50 9.36
C TYR A 196 -9.45 -2.00 9.28
N LEU A 197 -8.42 -2.39 8.53
CA LEU A 197 -7.96 -3.76 8.37
C LEU A 197 -6.52 -3.90 8.84
N TYR A 198 -6.16 -5.09 9.30
CA TYR A 198 -4.78 -5.39 9.69
C TYR A 198 -4.37 -6.80 9.30
N LEU A 199 -3.07 -7.00 9.18
CA LEU A 199 -2.41 -8.29 9.01
C LEU A 199 -1.27 -8.37 10.03
N GLU A 200 -1.33 -9.37 10.90
CA GLU A 200 -0.20 -9.68 11.77
C GLU A 200 0.96 -10.27 10.97
N ARG A 201 2.18 -9.98 11.41
CA ARG A 201 3.37 -10.64 10.92
C ARG A 201 3.23 -12.17 11.08
N PRO A 202 3.49 -12.97 10.03
CA PRO A 202 3.48 -14.43 10.14
C PRO A 202 4.52 -14.95 11.14
N VAL A 203 4.20 -16.06 11.81
CA VAL A 203 5.10 -16.82 12.70
C VAL A 203 5.95 -17.79 11.89
#